data_AF-A0A257W5X9-F1
#
_entry.id   AF-A0A257W5X9-F1
#
_cell.length_a   1.000
_cell.length_b   1.000
_cell.length_c   1.000
_cell.angle_alpha   90.00
_cell.angle_beta   90.00
_cell.angle_gamma   90.00
#
_symmetry.space_group_name_H-M   'P 1'
#
loop_
_entity.id
_entity.type
_entity.pdbx_description
1 polymer ?
#
loop_
_entity_poly.entity_id
_entity_poly.type
_entity_poly.pdbx_seq_one_letter_code
_entity_poly.pdbx_strand_id
1 'polypeptide(L)'
;MGILGYYPGAATPLRWELVNLDNVRFTGDERMHELMRTYQQQLQELELAKSDAILIPHPSGHSYVGAEKCGECHKQAYAKWKGTKHGHAFESLARGRKGQEKDWVSRIYDPECLCCHVTGWDPQNVLRYDSGYLDEATSSHLAAQQCENCHGPGSHHSELEWSYRKDMKSVDREVLFAARRDVKRNFKTAEQELCSKCHDHENSPNFKFEKYWDEVKHPWKD
;
A
#
# COMPACT_ATOMS: atom_id res chain seq x y z
N MET A 1 -12.46 -10.90 21.11
CA MET A 1 -12.01 -11.68 22.28
C MET A 1 -13.21 -12.41 22.87
N GLY A 2 -13.10 -13.68 23.22
CA GLY A 2 -14.20 -14.42 23.84
C GLY A 2 -14.10 -14.41 25.36
N ILE A 3 -15.17 -14.05 26.07
CA ILE A 3 -15.21 -14.12 27.53
C ILE A 3 -16.19 -15.21 27.94
N LEU A 4 -15.73 -16.12 28.81
CA LEU A 4 -16.55 -17.12 29.46
C LEU A 4 -16.72 -16.72 30.93
N GLY A 5 -17.93 -16.30 31.30
CA GLY A 5 -18.29 -16.03 32.69
C GLY A 5 -18.84 -17.29 33.36
N TYR A 6 -18.36 -17.56 34.58
CA TYR A 6 -18.88 -18.62 35.44
C TYR A 6 -19.71 -18.02 36.59
N TYR A 7 -20.98 -18.43 36.67
CA TYR A 7 -22.00 -17.96 37.60
C TYR A 7 -22.60 -19.14 38.39
N PRO A 8 -21.92 -19.59 39.46
CA PRO A 8 -22.40 -20.70 40.26
C PRO A 8 -23.79 -20.42 40.86
N GLY A 9 -24.69 -21.41 40.78
CA GLY A 9 -26.07 -21.31 41.28
C GLY A 9 -27.09 -20.72 40.29
N ALA A 10 -26.65 -20.22 39.13
CA ALA A 10 -27.56 -19.85 38.05
C ALA A 10 -28.03 -21.07 37.25
N ALA A 11 -29.23 -21.01 36.66
CA ALA A 11 -29.73 -22.05 35.75
C ALA A 11 -28.83 -22.28 34.53
N THR A 12 -28.10 -21.25 34.10
CA THR A 12 -27.04 -21.33 33.09
C THR A 12 -25.74 -20.81 33.69
N PRO A 13 -24.90 -21.68 34.27
CA PRO A 13 -23.69 -21.29 35.00
C PRO A 13 -22.58 -20.78 34.10
N LEU A 14 -22.50 -21.26 32.87
CA LEU A 14 -21.50 -20.82 31.89
C LEU A 14 -22.18 -19.91 30.87
N ARG A 15 -21.68 -18.68 30.75
CA ARG A 15 -22.20 -17.70 29.79
C ARG A 15 -21.05 -17.19 28.94
N TRP A 16 -21.26 -17.19 27.65
CA TRP A 16 -20.28 -16.76 26.66
C TRP A 16 -20.70 -15.41 26.08
N GLU A 17 -19.72 -14.53 25.86
CA GLU A 17 -19.88 -13.34 25.05
C GLU A 17 -18.67 -13.16 24.13
N LEU A 18 -18.93 -12.89 22.86
CA LEU A 18 -17.91 -12.37 21.96
C LEU A 18 -17.78 -10.87 22.19
N VAL A 19 -16.68 -10.45 22.80
CA VAL A 19 -16.34 -9.04 22.97
C VAL A 19 -15.58 -8.58 21.73
N ASN A 20 -16.26 -7.77 20.92
CA ASN A 20 -15.64 -7.04 19.83
C ASN A 20 -14.87 -5.85 20.40
N LEU A 21 -13.60 -5.73 20.03
CA LEU A 21 -12.77 -4.56 20.33
C LEU A 21 -13.04 -3.49 19.27
N ASP A 22 -14.25 -2.95 19.28
CA ASP A 22 -14.69 -1.90 18.37
C ASP A 22 -14.73 -0.53 19.08
N ASN A 23 -14.84 0.51 18.27
CA ASN A 23 -14.97 1.90 18.73
C ASN A 23 -16.38 2.26 19.21
N VAL A 24 -17.32 1.31 19.21
CA VAL A 24 -18.67 1.49 19.77
C VAL A 24 -18.65 1.19 21.26
N ARG A 25 -17.96 0.11 21.65
CA ARG A 25 -17.82 -0.32 23.06
C ARG A 25 -16.62 0.28 23.76
N PHE A 26 -15.52 0.53 23.03
CA PHE A 26 -14.29 1.06 23.60
C PHE A 26 -13.86 2.33 22.88
N THR A 27 -14.01 3.48 23.54
CA THR A 27 -13.44 4.74 23.06
C THR A 27 -11.93 4.76 23.25
N GLY A 28 -11.22 5.63 22.53
CA GLY A 28 -9.78 5.83 22.75
C GLY A 28 -9.46 6.21 24.20
N ASP A 29 -8.44 5.57 24.78
CA ASP A 29 -7.88 5.89 26.10
C ASP A 29 -6.58 6.67 25.89
N GLU A 30 -6.42 7.80 26.57
CA GLU A 30 -5.26 8.67 26.39
C GLU A 30 -3.94 7.95 26.68
N ARG A 31 -3.93 6.99 27.61
CA ARG A 31 -2.75 6.18 27.91
C ARG A 31 -2.33 5.33 26.71
N MET A 32 -3.29 4.82 25.94
CA MET A 32 -2.99 4.08 24.71
C MET A 32 -2.42 5.00 23.64
N HIS A 33 -2.96 6.22 23.49
CA HIS A 33 -2.40 7.20 22.56
C HIS A 33 -0.96 7.59 22.92
N GLU A 34 -0.67 7.76 24.20
CA GLU A 34 0.69 8.05 24.68
C GLU A 34 1.67 6.90 24.40
N LEU A 35 1.25 5.65 24.62
CA LEU A 35 2.05 4.48 24.25
C LEU A 35 2.32 4.43 22.75
N MET A 36 1.31 4.69 21.92
CA MET A 36 1.46 4.72 20.46
C MET A 36 2.38 5.86 20.02
N ARG A 37 2.28 7.05 20.63
CA ARG A 37 3.19 8.18 20.34
C ARG A 37 4.64 7.82 20.67
N THR A 38 4.87 7.24 21.84
CA THR A 38 6.19 6.79 22.27
C THR A 38 6.77 5.76 21.29
N TYR A 39 5.95 4.78 20.89
CA TYR A 39 6.37 3.76 19.92
C TYR A 39 6.73 4.36 18.56
N GLN A 40 5.90 5.25 18.01
CA GLN A 40 6.20 5.89 16.72
C GLN A 40 7.42 6.81 16.79
N GLN A 41 7.64 7.49 17.91
CA GLN A 41 8.88 8.25 18.15
C GLN A 41 10.11 7.34 18.16
N GLN A 42 10.04 6.17 18.81
CA GLN A 42 11.15 5.21 18.80
C GLN A 42 11.47 4.72 17.38
N LEU A 43 10.45 4.41 16.56
CA LEU A 43 10.67 4.01 15.16
C LEU A 43 11.33 5.14 14.34
N GLN A 44 10.94 6.39 14.59
CA GLN A 44 11.55 7.56 13.96
C GLN A 44 13.03 7.70 14.36
N GLU A 45 13.35 7.57 15.64
CA GLU A 45 14.73 7.68 16.17
C GLU A 45 15.63 6.53 15.69
N LEU A 46 15.08 5.32 15.55
CA LEU A 46 15.80 4.16 15.02
C LEU A 46 16.05 4.24 13.51
N GLU A 47 15.32 5.10 12.81
CA GLU A 47 15.31 5.20 11.35
C GLU A 47 15.17 3.83 10.65
N LEU A 48 14.37 2.93 11.24
CA LEU A 48 14.26 1.54 10.77
C LEU A 48 13.80 1.47 9.31
N ALA A 49 12.82 2.30 8.93
CA ALA A 49 12.33 2.40 7.56
C ALA A 49 13.40 2.86 6.56
N LYS A 50 14.46 3.53 7.03
CA LYS A 50 15.59 4.00 6.22
C LYS A 50 16.77 3.04 6.19
N SER A 51 16.89 2.18 7.20
CA SER A 51 18.00 1.24 7.39
C SER A 51 18.21 0.28 6.20
N ASP A 52 19.48 -0.01 5.91
CA ASP A 52 19.87 -1.03 4.94
C ASP A 52 19.53 -2.46 5.41
N ALA A 53 19.20 -2.65 6.68
CA ALA A 53 18.82 -3.95 7.24
C ALA A 53 17.54 -4.53 6.60
N ILE A 54 16.68 -3.67 6.05
CA ILE A 54 15.43 -4.05 5.38
C ILE A 54 15.46 -3.74 3.87
N LEU A 55 16.64 -3.41 3.33
CA LEU A 55 16.82 -3.05 1.93
C LEU A 55 17.04 -4.30 1.07
N ILE A 56 16.28 -4.43 -0.01
CA ILE A 56 16.44 -5.50 -0.99
C ILE A 56 16.47 -4.94 -2.42
N PRO A 57 17.24 -5.55 -3.35
CA PRO A 57 17.13 -5.21 -4.76
C PRO A 57 15.79 -5.70 -5.33
N HIS A 58 15.18 -4.94 -6.24
CA HIS A 58 14.02 -5.45 -6.95
C HIS A 58 14.43 -6.57 -7.94
N PRO A 59 13.76 -7.73 -7.99
CA PRO A 59 14.18 -8.86 -8.82
C PRO A 59 14.31 -8.58 -10.32
N SER A 60 13.59 -7.58 -10.84
CA SER A 60 13.69 -7.17 -12.25
C SER A 60 14.92 -6.32 -12.57
N GLY A 61 15.61 -5.77 -11.55
CA GLY A 61 16.67 -4.77 -11.73
C GLY A 61 16.19 -3.43 -12.32
N HIS A 62 14.88 -3.16 -12.26
CA HIS A 62 14.28 -1.89 -12.72
C HIS A 62 13.88 -1.03 -11.52
N SER A 63 13.67 0.26 -11.77
CA SER A 63 13.42 1.24 -10.72
C SER A 63 12.01 1.80 -10.77
N TYR A 64 11.51 2.18 -9.60
CA TYR A 64 10.25 2.91 -9.47
C TYR A 64 10.43 4.36 -9.95
N VAL A 65 9.46 4.87 -10.71
CA VAL A 65 9.51 6.21 -11.34
C VAL A 65 8.38 7.14 -10.90
N GLY A 66 7.38 6.62 -10.19
CA GLY A 66 6.24 7.36 -9.68
C GLY A 66 5.08 7.49 -10.67
N ALA A 67 3.88 7.64 -10.11
CA ALA A 67 2.61 7.68 -10.85
C ALA A 67 2.52 8.83 -11.86
N GLU A 68 3.18 9.96 -11.58
CA GLU A 68 3.21 11.11 -12.49
C GLU A 68 3.83 10.74 -13.84
N LYS A 69 4.90 9.92 -13.83
CA LYS A 69 5.54 9.43 -15.06
C LYS A 69 4.57 8.60 -15.89
N CYS A 70 3.79 7.73 -15.24
CA CYS A 70 2.74 6.95 -15.90
C CYS A 70 1.67 7.87 -16.51
N GLY A 71 1.29 8.94 -15.81
CA GLY A 71 0.29 9.92 -16.22
C GLY A 71 0.66 10.77 -17.44
N GLU A 72 1.93 10.80 -17.84
CA GLU A 72 2.36 11.46 -19.08
C GLU A 72 1.73 10.82 -20.33
N CYS A 73 1.53 9.49 -20.29
CA CYS A 73 0.89 8.72 -21.36
C CYS A 73 -0.51 8.23 -20.97
N HIS A 74 -0.69 7.72 -19.75
CA HIS A 74 -1.93 7.09 -19.27
C HIS A 74 -2.84 8.04 -18.50
N LYS A 75 -3.37 9.04 -19.19
CA LYS A 75 -4.09 10.16 -18.57
C LYS A 75 -5.39 9.76 -17.86
N GLN A 76 -6.23 8.90 -18.46
CA GLN A 76 -7.48 8.47 -17.85
C GLN A 76 -7.22 7.56 -16.66
N ALA A 77 -6.28 6.61 -16.79
CA ALA A 77 -5.91 5.73 -15.68
C ALA A 77 -5.35 6.54 -14.50
N TYR A 78 -4.45 7.48 -14.77
CA TYR A 78 -3.87 8.35 -13.74
C TYR A 78 -4.93 9.25 -13.07
N ALA A 79 -5.87 9.80 -13.84
CA ALA A 79 -6.99 10.57 -13.28
C ALA A 79 -7.90 9.72 -12.38
N LYS A 80 -8.20 8.47 -12.78
CA LYS A 80 -8.94 7.53 -11.93
C LYS A 80 -8.18 7.24 -10.64
N TRP A 81 -6.90 6.84 -10.75
CA TRP A 81 -6.06 6.49 -9.61
C TRP A 81 -6.01 7.59 -8.55
N LYS A 82 -5.88 8.85 -8.98
CA LYS A 82 -5.89 10.02 -8.07
C LYS A 82 -7.15 10.15 -7.21
N GLY A 83 -8.29 9.60 -7.65
CA GLY A 83 -9.53 9.61 -6.87
C GLY A 83 -9.72 8.38 -5.98
N THR A 84 -8.80 7.42 -6.01
CA THR A 84 -8.91 6.17 -5.23
C THR A 84 -8.30 6.31 -3.85
N LYS A 85 -8.69 5.43 -2.93
CA LYS A 85 -8.03 5.31 -1.62
C LYS A 85 -6.54 4.98 -1.73
N HIS A 86 -6.13 4.25 -2.77
CA HIS A 86 -4.73 3.96 -3.02
C HIS A 86 -3.93 5.22 -3.35
N GLY A 87 -4.49 6.15 -4.14
CA GLY A 87 -3.87 7.45 -4.40
C GLY A 87 -3.71 8.35 -3.17
N HIS A 88 -4.47 8.07 -2.10
CA HIS A 88 -4.41 8.78 -0.82
C HIS A 88 -3.87 7.92 0.33
N ALA A 89 -3.23 6.78 0.03
CA ALA A 89 -2.86 5.81 1.06
C ALA A 89 -1.89 6.41 2.09
N PHE A 90 -0.84 7.10 1.65
CA PHE A 90 0.12 7.73 2.55
C PHE A 90 -0.51 8.81 3.44
N GLU A 91 -1.44 9.60 2.91
CA GLU A 91 -2.15 10.62 3.70
C GLU A 91 -2.85 10.02 4.91
N SER A 92 -3.40 8.81 4.78
CA SER A 92 -4.05 8.14 5.90
C SER A 92 -3.08 7.72 7.01
N LEU A 93 -1.77 7.57 6.72
CA LEU A 93 -0.74 7.37 7.74
C LEU A 93 -0.32 8.69 8.38
N ALA A 94 -0.24 9.76 7.59
CA ALA A 94 0.22 11.06 8.06
C ALA A 94 -0.80 11.76 8.98
N ARG A 95 -2.08 11.75 8.58
CA ARG A 95 -3.15 12.53 9.24
C ARG A 95 -4.36 11.70 9.70
N GLY A 96 -4.31 10.38 9.54
CA GLY A 96 -5.41 9.51 9.88
C GLY A 96 -6.55 9.55 8.88
N ARG A 97 -7.64 8.85 9.21
CA ARG A 97 -8.86 8.82 8.39
C ARG A 97 -9.83 9.89 8.86
N LYS A 98 -10.85 10.14 8.04
CA LYS A 98 -11.95 11.06 8.39
C LYS A 98 -12.51 10.77 9.78
N GLY A 99 -12.45 11.75 10.67
CA GLY A 99 -12.92 11.67 12.06
C GLY A 99 -11.86 11.20 13.08
N GLN A 100 -10.62 10.92 12.65
CA GLN A 100 -9.52 10.52 13.52
C GLN A 100 -8.47 11.62 13.69
N GLU A 101 -8.60 12.75 12.98
CA GLU A 101 -7.53 13.74 12.79
C GLU A 101 -7.02 14.35 14.10
N LYS A 102 -7.89 14.46 15.11
CA LYS A 102 -7.56 15.09 16.39
C LYS A 102 -6.59 14.26 17.23
N ASP A 103 -6.79 12.94 17.24
CA ASP A 103 -6.09 12.02 18.15
C ASP A 103 -5.18 11.05 17.39
N TRP A 104 -5.01 11.26 16.08
CA TRP A 104 -4.20 10.40 15.23
C TRP A 104 -2.72 10.53 15.58
N VAL A 105 -2.08 9.38 15.76
CA VAL A 105 -0.63 9.27 15.85
C VAL A 105 -0.11 8.90 14.46
N SER A 106 0.70 9.77 13.88
CA SER A 106 1.31 9.55 12.56
C SER A 106 2.09 8.24 12.52
N ARG A 107 2.01 7.54 11.40
CA ARG A 107 2.66 6.24 11.17
C ARG A 107 3.63 6.23 9.98
N ILE A 108 4.09 7.42 9.57
CA ILE A 108 4.91 7.60 8.36
C ILE A 108 6.35 7.08 8.52
N TYR A 109 6.75 6.64 9.71
CA TYR A 109 8.06 6.06 10.00
C TYR A 109 8.00 4.56 10.26
N ASP A 110 6.80 3.98 10.21
CA ASP A 110 6.55 2.59 10.57
C ASP A 110 6.65 1.69 9.34
N PRO A 111 7.66 0.79 9.25
CA PRO A 111 7.81 -0.11 8.11
C PRO A 111 6.56 -0.96 7.83
N GLU A 112 5.88 -1.43 8.87
CA GLU A 112 4.68 -2.28 8.73
C GLU A 112 3.50 -1.50 8.14
N CYS A 113 3.47 -0.18 8.35
CA CYS A 113 2.47 0.69 7.74
C CYS A 113 2.89 1.11 6.32
N LEU A 114 4.15 1.48 6.15
CA LEU A 114 4.70 1.93 4.87
C LEU A 114 4.56 0.85 3.80
N CYS A 115 4.84 -0.42 4.13
CA CYS A 115 4.89 -1.51 3.15
C CYS A 115 3.59 -1.67 2.31
N CYS A 116 2.44 -1.20 2.81
CA CYS A 116 1.16 -1.20 2.09
C CYS A 116 0.70 0.19 1.60
N HIS A 117 1.30 1.28 2.09
CA HIS A 117 0.80 2.66 1.92
C HIS A 117 1.71 3.56 1.06
N VAL A 118 2.88 3.07 0.66
CA VAL A 118 3.79 3.75 -0.28
C VAL A 118 4.20 2.82 -1.41
N THR A 119 4.91 3.35 -2.41
CA THR A 119 5.37 2.60 -3.57
C THR A 119 6.75 2.01 -3.36
N GLY A 120 6.97 0.78 -3.84
CA GLY A 120 8.28 0.13 -3.83
C GLY A 120 8.66 -0.55 -2.53
N TRP A 121 7.70 -1.24 -1.90
CA TRP A 121 7.93 -2.12 -0.76
C TRP A 121 7.34 -3.51 -1.03
N ASP A 122 7.89 -4.54 -0.39
CA ASP A 122 7.28 -5.86 -0.26
C ASP A 122 6.33 -5.84 0.96
N PRO A 123 5.00 -5.89 0.74
CA PRO A 123 4.03 -5.80 1.82
C PRO A 123 4.08 -6.98 2.80
N GLN A 124 4.46 -8.16 2.31
CA GLN A 124 4.36 -9.41 3.09
C GLN A 124 5.58 -9.62 3.98
N ASN A 125 6.74 -9.13 3.56
CA ASN A 125 7.99 -9.27 4.30
C ASN A 125 8.44 -7.97 4.98
N VAL A 126 7.72 -6.85 4.74
CA VAL A 126 8.04 -5.53 5.31
C VAL A 126 9.46 -5.08 4.89
N LEU A 127 9.81 -5.33 3.63
CA LEU A 127 11.11 -5.00 3.05
C LEU A 127 10.97 -3.87 2.03
N ARG A 128 11.94 -2.97 2.00
CA ARG A 128 11.99 -1.85 1.06
C ARG A 128 12.80 -2.24 -0.16
N TYR A 129 12.27 -1.98 -1.36
CA TYR A 129 13.08 -2.11 -2.58
C TYR A 129 14.05 -0.94 -2.72
N ASP A 130 15.22 -1.19 -3.31
CA ASP A 130 16.32 -0.23 -3.53
C ASP A 130 15.94 1.15 -4.08
N SER A 131 14.92 1.19 -4.93
CA SER A 131 14.38 2.39 -5.57
C SER A 131 12.97 2.76 -5.09
N GLY A 132 12.50 2.12 -4.01
CA GLY A 132 11.21 2.41 -3.40
C GLY A 132 11.20 3.67 -2.54
N TYR A 133 10.02 4.00 -2.01
CA TYR A 133 9.85 5.13 -1.10
C TYR A 133 10.73 4.95 0.15
N LEU A 134 11.48 6.00 0.48
CA LEU A 134 12.36 6.14 1.63
C LEU A 134 11.77 7.13 2.65
N ASP A 135 11.56 8.38 2.22
CA ASP A 135 10.92 9.45 2.98
C ASP A 135 10.37 10.56 2.07
N GLU A 136 9.62 11.51 2.65
CA GLU A 136 9.03 12.63 1.90
C GLU A 136 10.09 13.57 1.29
N ALA A 137 11.26 13.70 1.95
CA ALA A 137 12.30 14.62 1.52
C ALA A 137 13.00 14.15 0.23
N THR A 138 13.17 12.84 0.07
CA THR A 138 13.95 12.23 -1.02
C THR A 138 13.08 11.52 -2.06
N SER A 139 11.89 11.06 -1.66
CA SER A 139 11.08 10.14 -2.47
C SER A 139 9.57 10.42 -2.41
N SER A 140 9.16 11.65 -2.12
CA SER A 140 7.73 12.06 -2.07
C SER A 140 6.93 11.69 -3.32
N HIS A 141 7.56 11.64 -4.50
CA HIS A 141 6.92 11.18 -5.74
C HIS A 141 6.47 9.70 -5.70
N LEU A 142 6.93 8.91 -4.73
CA LEU A 142 6.54 7.52 -4.45
C LEU A 142 5.60 7.38 -3.24
N ALA A 143 5.20 8.51 -2.63
CA ALA A 143 4.21 8.50 -1.55
C ALA A 143 2.86 8.08 -2.12
N ALA A 144 2.16 7.19 -1.40
CA ALA A 144 0.92 6.50 -1.77
C ALA A 144 1.11 5.14 -2.47
N GLN A 145 0.00 4.41 -2.57
CA GLN A 145 -0.08 3.11 -3.22
C GLN A 145 -0.33 3.36 -4.73
N GLN A 146 0.74 3.36 -5.53
CA GLN A 146 0.71 3.86 -6.91
C GLN A 146 0.59 2.75 -7.97
N CYS A 147 0.67 3.16 -9.24
CA CYS A 147 0.63 2.28 -10.41
C CYS A 147 1.59 1.09 -10.26
N GLU A 148 2.82 1.35 -9.83
CA GLU A 148 3.94 0.41 -9.94
C GLU A 148 3.88 -0.73 -8.92
N ASN A 149 3.13 -0.59 -7.83
CA ASN A 149 2.91 -1.71 -6.90
C ASN A 149 1.97 -2.78 -7.46
N CYS A 150 1.16 -2.43 -8.47
CA CYS A 150 0.39 -3.40 -9.25
C CYS A 150 1.10 -3.77 -10.55
N HIS A 151 1.64 -2.77 -11.25
CA HIS A 151 2.17 -2.91 -12.61
C HIS A 151 3.68 -3.25 -12.67
N GLY A 152 4.37 -3.25 -11.53
CA GLY A 152 5.83 -3.38 -11.43
C GLY A 152 6.56 -2.04 -11.64
N PRO A 153 7.87 -1.98 -11.33
CA PRO A 153 8.70 -0.80 -11.56
C PRO A 153 8.72 -0.38 -13.04
N GLY A 154 8.38 0.88 -13.30
CA GLY A 154 8.05 1.39 -14.63
C GLY A 154 9.23 1.93 -15.43
N SER A 155 10.45 2.00 -14.87
CA SER A 155 11.59 2.66 -15.53
C SER A 155 11.87 2.10 -16.92
N HIS A 156 11.97 0.76 -17.04
CA HIS A 156 12.27 0.09 -18.29
C HIS A 156 11.19 0.33 -19.35
N HIS A 157 9.92 0.17 -18.98
CA HIS A 157 8.80 0.43 -19.88
C HIS A 157 8.80 1.89 -20.36
N SER A 158 8.91 2.84 -19.42
CA SER A 158 8.85 4.27 -19.76
C SER A 158 10.02 4.70 -20.66
N GLU A 159 11.23 4.23 -20.38
CA GLU A 159 12.42 4.57 -21.18
C GLU A 159 12.30 4.08 -22.62
N LEU A 160 11.83 2.84 -22.82
CA LEU A 160 11.64 2.28 -24.16
C LEU A 160 10.54 3.00 -24.93
N GLU A 161 9.42 3.34 -24.29
CA GLU A 161 8.34 4.12 -24.93
C GLU A 161 8.82 5.51 -25.34
N TRP A 162 9.57 6.20 -24.48
CA TRP A 162 10.09 7.52 -24.79
C TRP A 162 11.12 7.48 -25.93
N SER A 163 12.01 6.49 -25.92
CA SER A 163 12.97 6.27 -27.01
C SER A 163 12.25 6.01 -28.33
N TYR A 164 11.28 5.08 -28.33
CA TYR A 164 10.48 4.74 -29.51
C TYR A 164 9.66 5.94 -30.04
N ARG A 165 9.10 6.77 -29.15
CA ARG A 165 8.38 8.00 -29.53
C ARG A 165 9.29 9.04 -30.19
N LYS A 166 10.55 9.12 -29.74
CA LYS A 166 11.55 10.03 -30.31
C LYS A 166 12.04 9.54 -31.67
N ASP A 167 12.30 8.25 -31.78
CA ASP A 167 12.68 7.58 -33.03
C ASP A 167 12.16 6.14 -33.04
N MET A 168 11.25 5.83 -33.96
CA MET A 168 10.62 4.50 -34.08
C MET A 168 11.59 3.37 -34.42
N LYS A 169 12.84 3.68 -34.78
CA LYS A 169 13.91 2.71 -35.06
C LYS A 169 14.88 2.52 -33.89
N SER A 170 14.76 3.33 -32.83
CA SER A 170 15.70 3.30 -31.69
C SER A 170 15.57 2.07 -30.80
N VAL A 171 14.42 1.39 -30.86
CA VAL A 171 14.10 0.24 -30.01
C VAL A 171 13.58 -0.90 -30.90
N ASP A 172 14.08 -2.12 -30.65
CA ASP A 172 13.54 -3.32 -31.27
C ASP A 172 12.07 -3.54 -30.85
N ARG A 173 11.21 -3.91 -31.82
CA ARG A 173 9.77 -4.02 -31.57
C ARG A 173 9.42 -5.15 -30.62
N GLU A 174 10.15 -6.26 -30.65
CA GLU A 174 9.89 -7.38 -29.74
C GLU A 174 10.25 -6.99 -28.30
N VAL A 175 11.35 -6.26 -28.11
CA VAL A 175 11.74 -5.71 -26.80
C VAL A 175 10.68 -4.73 -26.28
N LEU A 176 10.23 -3.79 -27.13
CA LEU A 176 9.17 -2.84 -26.76
C LEU A 176 7.87 -3.56 -26.37
N PHE A 177 7.45 -4.56 -27.15
CA PHE A 177 6.23 -5.31 -26.86
C PHE A 177 6.36 -6.21 -25.63
N ALA A 178 7.54 -6.72 -25.32
CA ALA A 178 7.82 -7.43 -24.07
C ALA A 178 7.60 -6.50 -22.86
N ALA A 179 8.24 -5.33 -22.85
CA ALA A 179 8.08 -4.37 -21.75
C ALA A 179 6.61 -3.92 -21.57
N ARG A 180 5.85 -3.76 -22.66
CA ARG A 180 4.39 -3.49 -22.60
C ARG A 180 3.57 -4.63 -22.01
N ARG A 181 4.00 -5.88 -22.17
CA ARG A 181 3.32 -7.05 -21.57
C ARG A 181 3.63 -7.15 -20.09
N ASP A 182 4.87 -6.86 -19.69
CA ASP A 182 5.32 -7.01 -18.31
C ASP A 182 4.57 -6.10 -17.34
N VAL A 183 4.18 -4.92 -17.80
CA VAL A 183 3.38 -3.97 -17.01
C VAL A 183 1.87 -4.22 -17.08
N LYS A 184 1.37 -5.16 -17.88
CA LYS A 184 -0.08 -5.40 -17.96
C LYS A 184 -0.57 -6.27 -16.82
N ARG A 185 -1.72 -5.90 -16.26
CA ARG A 185 -2.43 -6.70 -15.26
C ARG A 185 -3.84 -7.02 -15.73
N ASN A 186 -4.26 -8.26 -15.44
CA ASN A 186 -5.61 -8.74 -15.68
C ASN A 186 -6.25 -9.14 -14.35
N PHE A 187 -7.56 -9.37 -14.38
CA PHE A 187 -8.37 -9.73 -13.21
C PHE A 187 -7.76 -10.90 -12.42
N LYS A 188 -7.40 -11.99 -13.11
CA LYS A 188 -6.90 -13.22 -12.47
C LYS A 188 -5.55 -12.99 -11.77
N THR A 189 -4.62 -12.32 -12.44
CA THR A 189 -3.32 -11.98 -11.83
C THR A 189 -3.49 -11.05 -10.64
N ALA A 190 -4.39 -10.06 -10.74
CA ALA A 190 -4.65 -9.14 -9.63
C ALA A 190 -5.27 -9.84 -8.40
N GLU A 191 -6.21 -10.76 -8.63
CA GLU A 191 -6.87 -11.56 -7.61
C GLU A 191 -5.90 -12.47 -6.86
N GLN A 192 -5.04 -13.17 -7.61
CA GLN A 192 -4.20 -14.23 -7.08
C GLN A 192 -2.91 -13.71 -6.44
N GLU A 193 -2.35 -12.61 -6.96
CA GLU A 193 -0.95 -12.25 -6.69
C GLU A 193 -0.73 -10.82 -6.18
N LEU A 194 -1.72 -9.92 -6.30
CA LEU A 194 -1.51 -8.49 -6.01
C LEU A 194 -2.30 -8.04 -4.79
N CYS A 195 -3.64 -8.13 -4.84
CA CYS A 195 -4.47 -7.49 -3.84
C CYS A 195 -4.30 -8.10 -2.44
N SER A 196 -4.18 -9.42 -2.36
CA SER A 196 -4.03 -10.16 -1.10
C SER A 196 -2.72 -9.87 -0.36
N LYS A 197 -1.72 -9.25 -1.01
CA LYS A 197 -0.48 -8.83 -0.35
C LYS A 197 -0.69 -7.72 0.68
N CYS A 198 -1.73 -6.91 0.52
CA CYS A 198 -2.08 -5.86 1.49
C CYS A 198 -3.49 -6.07 2.06
N HIS A 199 -4.36 -6.78 1.32
CA HIS A 199 -5.74 -7.05 1.71
C HIS A 199 -5.88 -8.48 2.24
N ASP A 200 -5.18 -8.76 3.33
CA ASP A 200 -5.30 -10.00 4.09
C ASP A 200 -6.30 -9.85 5.26
N HIS A 201 -6.38 -10.89 6.09
CA HIS A 201 -7.27 -10.93 7.25
C HIS A 201 -6.92 -9.88 8.33
N GLU A 202 -5.66 -9.50 8.47
CA GLU A 202 -5.21 -8.57 9.51
C GLU A 202 -5.41 -7.12 9.06
N ASN A 203 -5.09 -6.83 7.81
CA ASN A 203 -5.10 -5.50 7.24
C ASN A 203 -6.46 -5.11 6.62
N SER A 204 -7.21 -6.10 6.14
CA SER A 204 -8.48 -5.88 5.44
C SER A 204 -9.47 -7.04 5.60
N PRO A 205 -9.92 -7.36 6.83
CA PRO A 205 -10.76 -8.54 7.11
C PRO A 205 -12.10 -8.58 6.34
N ASN A 206 -12.57 -7.42 5.86
CA ASN A 206 -13.82 -7.29 5.10
C ASN A 206 -13.59 -7.12 3.59
N PHE A 207 -12.38 -7.35 3.10
CA PHE A 207 -12.03 -7.22 1.69
C PHE A 207 -12.82 -8.24 0.84
N LYS A 208 -13.32 -7.77 -0.30
CA LYS A 208 -14.03 -8.59 -1.29
C LYS A 208 -13.50 -8.22 -2.67
N PHE A 209 -12.71 -9.09 -3.27
CA PHE A 209 -11.92 -8.78 -4.46
C PHE A 209 -12.78 -8.17 -5.58
N GLU A 210 -13.90 -8.80 -5.92
CA GLU A 210 -14.74 -8.40 -7.05
C GLU A 210 -15.30 -6.99 -6.88
N LYS A 211 -15.71 -6.64 -5.65
CA LYS A 211 -16.22 -5.30 -5.33
C LYS A 211 -15.13 -4.24 -5.47
N TYR A 212 -13.94 -4.52 -4.94
CA TYR A 212 -12.83 -3.57 -4.92
C TYR A 212 -12.16 -3.44 -6.29
N TRP A 213 -12.17 -4.50 -7.10
CA TRP A 213 -11.66 -4.47 -8.47
C TRP A 213 -12.36 -3.40 -9.31
N ASP A 214 -13.68 -3.23 -9.16
CA ASP A 214 -14.44 -2.20 -9.88
C ASP A 214 -14.01 -0.77 -9.52
N GLU A 215 -13.54 -0.56 -8.28
CA GLU A 215 -13.04 0.73 -7.82
C GLU A 215 -11.70 1.10 -8.49
N VAL A 216 -10.89 0.11 -8.89
CA VAL A 216 -9.53 0.35 -9.40
C VAL A 216 -9.34 0.05 -10.89
N LYS A 217 -10.13 -0.85 -11.48
CA LYS A 217 -9.95 -1.27 -12.89
C LYS A 217 -10.02 -0.09 -13.86
N HIS A 218 -9.11 -0.05 -14.82
CA HIS A 218 -9.02 0.99 -15.83
C HIS A 218 -8.71 0.35 -17.19
N PRO A 219 -9.72 -0.25 -17.86
CA PRO A 219 -9.53 -1.05 -19.07
C PRO A 219 -9.34 -0.20 -20.34
N TRP A 220 -9.27 1.12 -20.21
CA TRP A 220 -9.20 2.05 -21.32
C TRP A 220 -7.82 2.00 -21.99
N LYS A 221 -7.78 2.34 -23.28
CA LYS A 221 -6.54 2.66 -23.97
C LYS A 221 -6.36 4.17 -23.90
N ASP A 222 -5.28 4.60 -23.28
CA ASP A 222 -4.75 5.96 -23.32
C ASP A 222 -3.59 6.04 -24.32
#